data_AF-A0A964H8F3-F1
#
_entry.id   AF-A0A964H8F3-F1
#
_cell.length_a   1.000
_cell.length_b   1.000
_cell.length_c   1.000
_cell.angle_alpha   90.00
_cell.angle_beta   90.00
_cell.angle_gamma   90.00
#
_symmetry.space_group_name_H-M   'P 1'
#
loop_
_entity.id
_entity.type
_entity.pdbx_description
1 polymer ?
#
loop_
_entity_poly.entity_id
_entity_poly.type
_entity_poly.pdbx_seq_one_letter_code
_entity_poly.pdbx_strand_id
1 'polypeptide(L)'
;RNLLGFLQSVDADQDGSRFTRLIAFYLLALNNLGYNPVLDRCLSCGRPVDARPQGFSPARGGFVCQACGRNIAETIALDADQSRALRLWQTHQALPDLAPARAKRLLEVLATFLNHHIASRNKLVCVKYL
;
A
#
# COMPACT_ATOMS: atom_id res chain seq x y z
N ARG A 1 -1.63 6.64 16.31
CA ARG A 1 -2.46 5.42 16.58
C ARG A 1 -1.52 4.30 17.01
N ASN A 2 -1.77 3.65 18.14
CA ASN A 2 -0.98 2.50 18.62
C ASN A 2 -1.62 1.17 18.16
N LEU A 3 -0.92 0.05 18.33
CA LEU A 3 -1.39 -1.30 17.98
C LEU A 3 -2.73 -1.63 18.64
N LEU A 4 -2.92 -1.22 19.89
CA LEU A 4 -4.13 -1.47 20.68
C LEU A 4 -5.36 -0.84 20.04
N GLY A 5 -5.28 0.44 19.64
CA GLY A 5 -6.38 1.15 18.99
C GLY A 5 -6.73 0.60 17.61
N PHE A 6 -5.78 -0.08 16.93
CA PHE A 6 -6.08 -0.82 15.71
C PHE A 6 -6.90 -2.08 16.02
N LEU A 7 -6.44 -2.93 16.95
CA LEU A 7 -7.12 -4.19 17.31
C LEU A 7 -8.57 -3.95 17.75
N GLN A 8 -8.79 -2.94 18.60
CA GLN A 8 -10.14 -2.54 19.04
C GLN A 8 -11.04 -2.10 17.89
N SER A 9 -10.47 -1.59 16.80
CA SER A 9 -11.24 -1.15 15.62
C SER A 9 -11.60 -2.28 14.68
N VAL A 10 -10.94 -3.44 14.78
CA VAL A 10 -11.22 -4.64 13.98
C VAL A 10 -12.42 -5.41 14.53
N ASP A 11 -12.59 -5.46 15.86
CA ASP A 11 -13.69 -6.19 16.51
C ASP A 11 -15.09 -5.55 16.31
N ALA A 12 -15.16 -4.28 15.87
CA ALA A 12 -16.40 -3.51 15.73
C ALA A 12 -17.11 -3.71 14.36
N ASP A 13 -17.17 -4.95 13.86
CA ASP A 13 -17.17 -5.25 12.42
C ASP A 13 -18.40 -4.81 11.59
N GLN A 14 -18.08 -4.35 10.37
CA GLN A 14 -18.92 -4.31 9.16
C GLN A 14 -17.96 -4.65 8.00
N ASP A 15 -18.26 -5.72 7.25
CA ASP A 15 -17.35 -6.46 6.35
C ASP A 15 -16.54 -5.63 5.33
N GLY A 16 -17.01 -4.44 4.93
CA GLY A 16 -16.28 -3.53 4.03
C GLY A 16 -15.15 -2.77 4.71
N SER A 17 -15.28 -2.51 6.02
CA SER A 17 -14.35 -1.68 6.79
C SER A 17 -13.05 -2.40 7.17
N ARG A 18 -13.05 -3.74 7.25
CA ARG A 18 -11.90 -4.52 7.74
C ARG A 18 -10.67 -4.43 6.85
N PHE A 19 -10.82 -4.52 5.53
CA PHE A 19 -9.69 -4.45 4.60
C PHE A 19 -9.06 -3.05 4.63
N THR A 20 -9.88 -2.00 4.67
CA THR A 20 -9.42 -0.61 4.81
C THR A 20 -8.63 -0.41 6.10
N ARG A 21 -9.11 -0.95 7.22
CA ARG A 21 -8.36 -0.93 8.50
C ARG A 21 -7.04 -1.68 8.39
N LEU A 22 -7.02 -2.88 7.80
CA LEU A 22 -5.80 -3.66 7.59
C LEU A 22 -4.78 -2.92 6.72
N ILE A 23 -5.21 -2.27 5.65
CA ILE A 23 -4.34 -1.44 4.80
C ILE A 23 -3.73 -0.30 5.64
N ALA A 24 -4.54 0.42 6.41
CA ALA A 24 -4.05 1.48 7.29
C ALA A 24 -3.02 0.96 8.30
N PHE A 25 -3.26 -0.21 8.89
CA PHE A 25 -2.30 -0.86 9.78
C PHE A 25 -1.00 -1.21 9.07
N TYR A 26 -1.05 -1.82 7.88
CA TYR A 26 0.15 -2.14 7.09
C TYR A 26 0.97 -0.88 6.78
N LEU A 27 0.31 0.19 6.34
CA LEU A 27 1.00 1.45 6.02
C LEU A 27 1.60 2.09 7.28
N LEU A 28 0.92 2.07 8.42
CA LEU A 28 1.49 2.49 9.70
C LEU A 28 2.71 1.64 10.08
N ALA A 29 2.60 0.31 9.97
CA ALA A 29 3.70 -0.59 10.31
C ALA A 29 4.92 -0.34 9.42
N LEU A 30 4.72 -0.19 8.10
CA LEU A 30 5.78 0.15 7.14
C LEU A 30 6.49 1.46 7.50
N ASN A 31 5.73 2.48 7.91
CA ASN A 31 6.30 3.76 8.32
C ASN A 31 7.10 3.64 9.63
N ASN A 32 6.57 2.90 10.62
CA ASN A 32 7.26 2.70 11.90
C ASN A 32 8.53 1.84 11.78
N LEU A 33 8.57 0.91 10.81
CA LEU A 33 9.76 0.11 10.50
C LEU A 33 10.81 0.87 9.69
N GLY A 34 10.54 2.11 9.29
CA GLY A 34 11.46 2.96 8.52
C GLY A 34 11.47 2.71 7.01
N TYR A 35 10.57 1.85 6.48
CA TYR A 35 10.50 1.58 5.03
C TYR A 35 9.86 2.73 4.23
N ASN A 36 8.90 3.44 4.85
CA ASN A 36 8.28 4.68 4.37
C ASN A 36 8.16 4.81 2.83
N PRO A 37 7.20 4.12 2.18
CA PRO A 37 7.08 4.12 0.74
C PRO A 37 6.80 5.52 0.17
N VAL A 38 7.41 5.85 -0.98
CA VAL A 38 7.23 7.16 -1.63
C VAL A 38 5.97 7.15 -2.49
N LEU A 39 4.96 7.94 -2.06
CA LEU A 39 3.60 7.93 -2.62
C LEU A 39 3.16 9.29 -3.21
N ASP A 40 4.05 10.28 -3.27
CA ASP A 40 3.77 11.65 -3.73
C ASP A 40 4.39 11.99 -5.10
N ARG A 41 5.43 11.26 -5.51
CA ARG A 41 6.15 11.46 -6.78
C ARG A 41 6.62 10.15 -7.40
N CYS A 42 6.91 10.21 -8.69
CA CYS A 42 7.57 9.12 -9.41
C CYS A 42 9.02 9.00 -8.95
N LEU A 43 9.42 7.83 -8.46
CA LEU A 43 10.80 7.56 -8.05
C LEU A 43 11.79 7.62 -9.20
N SER A 44 11.36 7.50 -10.47
CA SER A 44 12.26 7.49 -11.63
C SER A 44 12.54 8.89 -12.17
N CYS A 45 11.51 9.70 -12.40
CA CYS A 45 11.66 11.02 -13.01
C CYS A 45 11.41 12.18 -12.04
N GLY A 46 11.04 11.91 -10.78
CA GLY A 46 10.78 12.92 -9.75
C GLY A 46 9.49 13.72 -9.93
N ARG A 47 8.78 13.57 -11.05
CA ARG A 47 7.53 14.29 -11.29
C ARG A 47 6.46 13.89 -10.26
N PRO A 48 5.60 14.82 -9.82
CA PRO A 48 4.44 14.50 -9.00
C PRO A 48 3.60 13.40 -9.65
N VAL A 49 3.00 12.54 -8.83
CA VAL A 49 2.04 11.55 -9.33
C VAL A 49 0.64 12.14 -9.34
N ASP A 50 0.10 12.33 -10.54
CA ASP A 50 -1.23 12.89 -10.75
C ASP A 50 -2.34 11.86 -10.45
N ALA A 51 -3.59 12.26 -10.70
CA ALA A 51 -4.79 11.41 -10.59
C ALA A 51 -4.78 10.15 -11.49
N ARG A 52 -3.77 10.01 -12.36
CA ARG A 52 -3.61 8.85 -13.24
C ARG A 52 -3.24 7.59 -12.45
N PRO A 53 -3.60 6.39 -12.96
CA PRO A 53 -3.11 5.12 -12.42
C PRO A 53 -1.58 5.08 -12.45
N GLN A 54 -0.98 4.67 -11.34
CA GLN A 54 0.47 4.59 -11.17
C GLN A 54 0.93 3.13 -11.13
N GLY A 55 2.20 2.92 -11.43
CA GLY A 55 2.88 1.69 -11.01
C GLY A 55 3.37 1.84 -9.57
N PHE A 56 3.48 0.72 -8.88
CA PHE A 56 4.20 0.61 -7.61
C PHE A 56 5.35 -0.36 -7.79
N SER A 57 6.58 0.07 -7.53
CA SER A 57 7.76 -0.79 -7.58
C SER A 57 8.16 -1.15 -6.16
N PRO A 58 8.00 -2.42 -5.73
CA PRO A 58 8.53 -2.88 -4.47
C PRO A 58 10.02 -2.58 -4.36
N ALA A 59 10.82 -2.95 -5.36
CA ALA A 59 12.27 -2.78 -5.34
C ALA A 59 12.74 -1.32 -5.19
N ARG A 60 11.98 -0.36 -5.73
CA ARG A 60 12.33 1.07 -5.63
C ARG A 60 11.67 1.76 -4.44
N GLY A 61 10.70 1.11 -3.81
CA GLY A 61 10.03 1.55 -2.60
C GLY A 61 8.92 2.57 -2.80
N GLY A 62 8.19 2.53 -3.92
CA GLY A 62 7.09 3.48 -4.11
C GLY A 62 6.60 3.61 -5.53
N PHE A 63 6.00 4.75 -5.83
CA PHE A 63 5.35 5.01 -7.10
C PHE A 63 6.31 5.23 -8.27
N VAL A 64 5.85 4.76 -9.43
CA VAL A 64 6.47 4.96 -10.73
C VAL A 64 5.38 5.35 -11.72
N CYS A 65 5.57 6.45 -12.45
CA CYS A 65 4.60 6.87 -13.46
C CYS A 65 4.55 5.90 -14.64
N GLN A 66 3.44 5.87 -15.38
CA GLN A 66 3.24 4.94 -16.50
C GLN A 66 4.36 4.99 -17.55
N ALA A 67 4.94 6.16 -17.80
CA ALA A 67 6.04 6.30 -18.74
C ALA A 67 7.31 5.58 -18.25
N CYS A 68 7.65 5.74 -16.97
CA CYS A 68 8.83 5.12 -16.37
C CYS A 68 8.61 3.62 -16.05
N GLY A 69 7.39 3.23 -15.67
CA GLY A 69 7.07 1.88 -15.21
C GLY A 69 7.22 0.80 -16.29
N ARG A 70 7.09 1.17 -17.57
CA ARG A 70 7.28 0.25 -18.71
C ARG A 70 8.68 -0.36 -18.77
N ASN A 71 9.68 0.34 -18.23
CA ASN A 71 11.08 -0.07 -18.28
C ASN A 71 11.60 -0.59 -16.92
N ILE A 72 10.74 -0.71 -15.91
CA ILE A 72 11.14 -1.14 -14.57
C ILE A 72 10.52 -2.51 -14.29
N ALA A 73 11.39 -3.51 -14.17
CA ALA A 73 11.00 -4.86 -13.79
C ALA A 73 10.23 -4.86 -12.46
N GLU A 74 9.30 -5.80 -12.32
CA GLU A 74 8.51 -6.00 -11.09
C GLU A 74 7.66 -4.78 -10.68
N THR A 75 7.39 -3.85 -11.60
CA THR A 75 6.41 -2.79 -11.38
C THR A 75 5.01 -3.39 -11.37
N ILE A 76 4.30 -3.23 -10.25
CA ILE A 76 2.93 -3.66 -10.08
C ILE A 76 2.00 -2.53 -10.52
N ALA A 77 1.14 -2.79 -11.51
CA ALA A 77 0.13 -1.81 -11.92
C ALA A 77 -0.93 -1.63 -10.82
N LEU A 78 -1.19 -0.38 -10.47
CA LEU A 78 -2.31 0.02 -9.62
C LEU A 78 -3.39 0.67 -10.47
N ASP A 79 -4.65 0.44 -10.11
CA ASP A 79 -5.75 1.21 -10.68
C ASP A 79 -5.79 2.65 -10.11
N ALA A 80 -6.72 3.46 -10.62
CA ALA A 80 -6.86 4.85 -10.20
C ALA A 80 -7.27 4.99 -8.72
N ASP A 81 -8.13 4.10 -8.22
CA ASP A 81 -8.65 4.12 -6.85
C ASP A 81 -7.58 3.71 -5.85
N GLN A 82 -6.80 2.67 -6.16
CA GLN A 82 -5.66 2.22 -5.38
C GLN A 82 -4.56 3.28 -5.31
N SER A 83 -4.25 3.89 -6.46
CA SER A 83 -3.29 4.99 -6.52
C SER A 83 -3.77 6.19 -5.70
N ARG A 84 -5.08 6.51 -5.78
CA ARG A 84 -5.71 7.58 -4.97
C ARG A 84 -5.69 7.26 -3.49
N ALA A 85 -5.99 6.02 -3.10
CA ALA A 85 -6.02 5.61 -1.70
C ALA A 85 -4.66 5.79 -1.02
N LEU A 86 -3.59 5.35 -1.68
CA LEU A 86 -2.23 5.52 -1.19
C LEU A 86 -1.80 7.00 -1.14
N ARG A 87 -2.20 7.83 -2.11
CA ARG A 87 -1.96 9.29 -2.04
C ARG A 87 -2.70 9.94 -0.88
N LEU A 88 -3.98 9.60 -0.68
CA LEU A 88 -4.78 10.12 0.43
C LEU A 88 -4.20 9.70 1.78
N TRP A 89 -3.69 8.49 1.87
CA TRP A 89 -2.98 8.04 3.07
C TRP A 89 -1.73 8.88 3.36
N GLN A 90 -0.91 9.15 2.34
CA GLN A 90 0.31 9.93 2.50
C GLN A 90 0.04 11.33 3.07
N THR A 91 -1.02 11.98 2.59
CA THR A 91 -1.35 13.37 2.97
C THR A 91 -2.20 13.47 4.23
N HIS A 92 -3.19 12.58 4.38
CA HIS A 92 -4.23 12.70 5.39
C HIS A 92 -4.30 11.53 6.37
N GLN A 93 -3.46 10.50 6.20
CA GLN A 93 -3.54 9.24 6.94
C GLN A 93 -4.96 8.64 6.93
N ALA A 94 -5.66 8.85 5.81
CA ALA A 94 -7.03 8.42 5.58
C ALA A 94 -7.09 7.59 4.30
N LEU A 95 -7.91 6.55 4.32
CA LEU A 95 -8.19 5.73 3.15
C LEU A 95 -9.63 5.99 2.72
N PRO A 96 -9.89 6.11 1.41
CA PRO A 96 -11.26 6.12 0.90
C PRO A 96 -11.90 4.75 1.11
N ASP A 97 -13.22 4.69 0.99
CA ASP A 97 -13.90 3.40 0.88
C ASP A 97 -13.51 2.72 -0.44
N LEU A 98 -13.08 1.47 -0.34
CA LEU A 98 -12.63 0.65 -1.46
C LEU A 98 -13.48 -0.60 -1.51
N ALA A 99 -13.94 -0.96 -2.71
CA ALA A 99 -14.60 -2.24 -2.90
C ALA A 99 -13.70 -3.39 -2.37
N PRO A 100 -14.26 -4.42 -1.71
CA PRO A 100 -13.47 -5.45 -1.03
C PRO A 100 -12.38 -6.08 -1.90
N ALA A 101 -12.67 -6.35 -3.17
CA ALA A 101 -11.70 -6.90 -4.13
C ALA A 101 -10.52 -5.95 -4.39
N ARG A 102 -10.76 -4.64 -4.50
CA ARG A 102 -9.70 -3.63 -4.70
C ARG A 102 -8.86 -3.46 -3.44
N ALA A 103 -9.51 -3.48 -2.27
CA ALA A 103 -8.83 -3.37 -0.98
C ALA A 103 -7.93 -4.60 -0.74
N LYS A 104 -8.44 -5.82 -0.99
CA LYS A 104 -7.65 -7.05 -0.94
C LYS A 104 -6.44 -6.98 -1.87
N ARG A 105 -6.65 -6.59 -3.13
CA ARG A 105 -5.56 -6.44 -4.10
C ARG A 105 -4.51 -5.44 -3.65
N LEU A 106 -4.91 -4.30 -3.08
CA LEU A 106 -3.98 -3.30 -2.56
C LEU A 106 -3.16 -3.86 -1.38
N LEU A 107 -3.79 -4.63 -0.50
CA LEU A 107 -3.12 -5.28 0.61
C LEU A 107 -2.05 -6.28 0.13
N GLU A 108 -2.32 -7.05 -0.92
CA GLU A 108 -1.32 -7.94 -1.54
C GLU A 108 -0.12 -7.17 -2.08
N VAL A 109 -0.32 -5.98 -2.65
CA VAL A 109 0.78 -5.11 -3.10
C VAL A 109 1.64 -4.68 -1.91
N LEU A 110 1.02 -4.21 -0.83
CA LEU A 110 1.75 -3.80 0.38
C LEU A 110 2.47 -4.97 1.06
N ALA A 111 1.86 -6.16 1.07
CA ALA A 111 2.50 -7.38 1.52
C ALA A 111 3.70 -7.76 0.64
N THR A 112 3.59 -7.59 -0.67
CA THR A 112 4.70 -7.83 -1.61
C THR A 112 5.86 -6.86 -1.33
N PHE A 113 5.55 -5.58 -1.10
CA PHE A 113 6.54 -4.58 -0.71
C PHE A 113 7.24 -4.94 0.60
N LEU A 114 6.49 -5.30 1.64
CA LEU A 114 7.05 -5.68 2.93
C LEU A 114 7.93 -6.94 2.82
N ASN A 115 7.47 -7.96 2.11
CA ASN A 115 8.24 -9.18 1.86
C ASN A 115 9.51 -8.93 1.05
N HIS A 116 9.52 -7.92 0.17
CA HIS A 116 10.72 -7.52 -0.57
C HIS A 116 11.80 -6.92 0.37
N HIS A 117 11.39 -6.25 1.45
CA HIS A 117 12.32 -5.55 2.34
C HIS A 117 12.70 -6.32 3.61
N ILE A 118 11.89 -7.28 4.05
CA ILE A 118 12.27 -8.18 5.14
C ILE A 118 13.25 -9.23 4.61
N ALA A 119 14.55 -9.01 4.81
CA ALA A 119 15.63 -9.84 4.29
C ALA A 119 15.83 -11.22 4.97
N SER A 120 14.85 -11.79 5.68
CA SER A 120 15.11 -12.95 6.55
C SER A 120 13.94 -13.92 6.68
N ARG A 121 14.08 -15.11 6.07
CA ARG A 121 13.45 -16.45 6.26
C ARG A 121 11.95 -16.62 6.55
N ASN A 122 11.18 -15.59 6.89
CA ASN A 122 9.74 -15.69 7.17
C ASN A 122 8.95 -14.74 6.27
N LYS A 123 8.45 -15.27 5.14
CA LYS A 123 7.38 -14.60 4.38
C LYS A 123 6.18 -14.42 5.29
N LEU A 124 5.48 -13.30 5.19
CA LEU A 124 4.20 -13.12 5.87
C LEU A 124 3.18 -14.12 5.36
N VAL A 125 2.96 -15.20 6.12
CA VAL A 125 2.02 -16.27 5.77
C VAL A 125 0.56 -15.84 6.02
N CYS A 126 0.34 -14.90 6.93
CA CYS A 126 -0.98 -14.40 7.32
C CYS A 126 -1.80 -13.83 6.15
N VAL A 127 -1.14 -13.33 5.09
CA VAL A 127 -1.82 -12.77 3.91
C VAL A 127 -2.59 -13.85 3.12
N LYS A 128 -2.20 -15.12 3.22
CA LYS A 128 -2.91 -16.24 2.59
C LYS A 128 -4.29 -16.53 3.20
N TYR A 129 -4.53 -16.01 4.41
CA TYR A 129 -5.76 -16.26 5.18
C TYR A 129 -6.72 -15.06 5.17
N LEU A 130 -6.44 -14.06 4.31
CA LEU A 130 -7.29 -12.90 4.01
C LEU A 130 -7.99 -13.10 2.67
#